data_AF-A0A4P9TIS9-F1
#
_entry.id   AF-A0A4P9TIS9-F1
#
_cell.length_a   1.000
_cell.length_b   1.000
_cell.length_c   1.000
_cell.angle_alpha   90.00
_cell.angle_beta   90.00
_cell.angle_gamma   90.00
#
_symmetry.space_group_name_H-M   'P 1'
#
loop_
_entity.id
_entity.type
_entity.pdbx_description
1 polymer ?
#
loop_
_entity_poly.entity_id
_entity_poly.type
_entity_poly.pdbx_seq_one_letter_code
_entity_poly.pdbx_strand_id
1 'polypeptide(L)'
;MTTEADCLEALQEATERLGESPTKAQYEELGLTPASATIIRTCGGWNDAKEMAGLETAYSRGSRVGSKPDEIDLPEGTSWKELSVDQRWHYKNADWNTERSLERRASHRAWANELQRANGGCVRCSETNPVCLDFHHVDEEQKEMAVGKMIAFGYAKDRIRNEIEKCIVLCANCHRKEHYNSLHP
;
A
#
# COMPACT_ATOMS: atom_id res chain seq x y z
N MET A 1 -27.98 -31.02 -14.96
CA MET A 1 -27.28 -29.76 -15.31
C MET A 1 -28.36 -28.73 -15.55
N THR A 2 -28.26 -27.56 -14.93
CA THR A 2 -29.18 -26.45 -15.19
C THR A 2 -28.95 -25.93 -16.61
N THR A 3 -30.01 -25.85 -17.40
CA THR A 3 -29.99 -25.35 -18.77
C THR A 3 -30.22 -23.83 -18.81
N GLU A 4 -29.98 -23.21 -19.98
CA GLU A 4 -30.35 -21.81 -20.19
C GLU A 4 -31.86 -21.60 -20.01
N ALA A 5 -32.70 -22.51 -20.51
CA ALA A 5 -34.15 -22.45 -20.35
C ALA A 5 -34.58 -22.37 -18.87
N ASP A 6 -33.99 -23.22 -18.02
CA ASP A 6 -34.26 -23.21 -16.57
C ASP A 6 -33.90 -21.86 -15.91
N CYS A 7 -32.86 -21.18 -16.43
CA CYS A 7 -32.45 -19.87 -15.95
C CYS A 7 -33.43 -18.77 -16.38
N LEU A 8 -33.95 -18.83 -17.61
CA LEU A 8 -34.91 -17.86 -18.14
C LEU A 8 -36.28 -17.98 -17.45
N GLU A 9 -36.76 -19.21 -17.24
CA GLU A 9 -38.02 -19.47 -16.53
C GLU A 9 -37.97 -18.90 -15.11
N ALA A 10 -36.87 -19.11 -14.39
CA ALA A 10 -36.74 -18.57 -13.04
C ALA A 10 -36.69 -17.02 -13.01
N LEU A 11 -36.09 -16.39 -14.03
CA LEU A 11 -36.09 -14.93 -14.16
C LEU A 11 -37.49 -14.38 -14.49
N GLN A 12 -38.29 -15.09 -15.28
CA GLN A 12 -39.68 -14.76 -15.56
C GLN A 12 -40.53 -14.90 -14.29
N GLU A 13 -40.37 -15.99 -13.55
CA GLU A 13 -41.04 -16.19 -12.26
C GLU A 13 -40.70 -15.07 -11.25
N ALA A 14 -39.43 -14.67 -11.18
CA ALA A 14 -39.01 -13.54 -10.35
C ALA A 14 -39.67 -12.23 -10.78
N THR A 15 -39.81 -12.00 -12.09
CA THR A 15 -40.46 -10.81 -12.65
C THR A 15 -41.95 -10.78 -12.32
N GLU A 16 -42.65 -11.92 -12.43
CA GLU A 16 -44.06 -12.04 -12.06
C GLU A 16 -44.29 -11.75 -10.56
N ARG A 17 -43.39 -12.23 -9.69
CA ARG A 17 -43.48 -12.00 -8.24
C ARG A 17 -43.22 -10.56 -7.84
N LEU A 18 -42.30 -9.87 -8.52
CA LEU A 18 -41.91 -8.50 -8.20
C LEU A 18 -42.74 -7.45 -8.96
N GLY A 19 -43.40 -7.83 -10.05
CA GLY A 19 -44.09 -6.91 -10.95
C GLY A 19 -43.14 -6.01 -11.76
N GLU A 20 -41.83 -6.24 -11.65
CA GLU A 20 -40.78 -5.50 -12.34
C GLU A 20 -39.59 -6.40 -12.65
N SER A 21 -38.69 -5.92 -13.51
CA SER A 21 -37.51 -6.67 -13.90
C SER A 21 -36.52 -6.82 -12.73
N PRO A 22 -36.20 -8.05 -12.26
CA PRO A 22 -35.45 -8.26 -11.02
C PRO A 22 -34.02 -7.72 -11.09
N THR A 23 -33.58 -7.05 -10.03
CA THR A 23 -32.14 -6.93 -9.73
C THR A 23 -31.60 -8.26 -9.21
N LYS A 24 -30.27 -8.46 -9.28
CA LYS A 24 -29.64 -9.67 -8.73
C LYS A 24 -29.96 -9.86 -7.25
N ALA A 25 -29.92 -8.78 -6.46
CA ALA A 25 -30.22 -8.82 -5.04
C ALA A 25 -31.69 -9.21 -4.76
N GLN A 26 -32.65 -8.60 -5.47
CA GLN A 26 -34.06 -8.95 -5.34
C GLN A 26 -34.33 -10.42 -5.70
N TYR A 27 -33.69 -10.94 -6.75
CA TYR A 27 -33.81 -12.36 -7.11
C TYR A 27 -33.30 -13.30 -5.99
N GLU A 28 -32.16 -12.96 -5.38
CA GLU A 28 -31.58 -13.75 -4.28
C GLU A 28 -32.49 -13.75 -3.05
N GLU A 29 -33.16 -12.64 -2.76
CA GLU A 29 -34.13 -12.53 -1.66
C GLU A 29 -35.38 -13.40 -1.87
N LEU A 30 -35.79 -13.63 -3.12
CA LEU A 30 -36.91 -14.52 -3.43
C LEU A 30 -36.60 -16.01 -3.18
N GLY A 31 -35.32 -16.36 -2.98
CA GLY A 31 -34.90 -17.74 -2.72
C GLY A 31 -35.16 -18.71 -3.88
N LEU A 32 -35.26 -18.19 -5.11
CA LEU A 32 -35.55 -18.98 -6.30
C LEU A 32 -34.35 -19.85 -6.73
N THR A 33 -34.67 -20.92 -7.45
CA THR A 33 -33.69 -21.80 -8.08
C THR A 33 -33.89 -21.79 -9.59
N PRO A 34 -32.81 -21.79 -10.40
CA PRO A 34 -31.40 -21.91 -10.02
C PRO A 34 -30.82 -20.64 -9.37
N ALA A 35 -29.87 -20.81 -8.45
CA ALA A 35 -29.23 -19.67 -7.77
C ALA A 35 -28.63 -18.66 -8.77
N SER A 36 -28.58 -17.38 -8.40
CA SER A 36 -28.08 -16.28 -9.24
C SER A 36 -26.69 -16.57 -9.85
N ALA A 37 -25.79 -17.21 -9.10
CA ALA A 37 -24.47 -17.60 -9.57
C ALA A 37 -24.51 -18.68 -10.66
N THR A 38 -25.47 -19.60 -10.59
CA THR A 38 -25.70 -20.61 -11.64
C THR A 38 -26.20 -19.94 -12.91
N ILE A 39 -27.16 -19.00 -12.80
CA ILE A 39 -27.66 -18.21 -13.93
C ILE A 39 -26.51 -17.46 -14.63
N ILE A 40 -25.67 -16.74 -13.85
CA ILE A 40 -24.52 -16.01 -14.40
C ILE A 40 -23.55 -16.93 -15.14
N ARG A 41 -23.26 -18.11 -14.58
CA ARG A 41 -22.34 -19.08 -15.19
C ARG A 41 -22.92 -19.70 -16.47
N THR A 42 -24.22 -20.00 -16.47
CA THR A 42 -24.89 -20.64 -17.60
C THR A 42 -25.14 -19.66 -18.74
N CYS A 43 -25.54 -18.43 -18.44
CA CYS A 43 -25.94 -17.42 -19.44
C CYS A 43 -24.86 -16.36 -19.74
N GLY A 44 -23.65 -16.50 -19.20
CA GLY A 44 -22.53 -15.57 -19.43
C GLY A 44 -22.53 -14.30 -18.56
N GLY A 45 -23.70 -13.87 -18.07
CA GLY A 45 -23.84 -12.69 -17.24
C GLY A 45 -25.26 -12.51 -16.71
N TRP A 46 -25.43 -11.69 -15.66
CA TRP A 46 -26.78 -11.40 -15.12
C TRP A 46 -27.62 -10.57 -16.09
N ASN A 47 -27.02 -9.55 -16.70
CA ASN A 47 -27.71 -8.75 -17.71
C ASN A 47 -27.94 -9.56 -18.98
N ASP A 48 -27.00 -10.39 -19.39
CA ASP A 48 -27.15 -11.28 -20.56
C ASP A 48 -28.34 -12.24 -20.37
N ALA A 49 -28.48 -12.84 -19.18
CA ALA A 49 -29.62 -13.68 -18.84
C ALA A 49 -30.95 -12.91 -18.89
N LYS A 50 -30.98 -11.65 -18.41
CA LYS A 50 -32.15 -10.79 -18.49
C LYS A 50 -32.50 -10.42 -19.94
N GLU A 51 -31.52 -10.15 -20.79
CA GLU A 51 -31.75 -9.90 -22.23
C GLU A 51 -32.32 -11.13 -22.93
N MET A 52 -31.76 -12.32 -22.67
CA MET A 52 -32.29 -13.58 -23.17
C MET A 52 -33.73 -13.84 -22.70
N ALA A 53 -34.09 -13.39 -21.50
CA ALA A 53 -35.44 -13.52 -20.94
C ALA A 53 -36.40 -12.41 -21.42
N GLY A 54 -35.94 -11.45 -22.24
CA GLY A 54 -36.75 -10.31 -22.69
C GLY A 54 -37.01 -9.27 -21.59
N LEU A 55 -36.17 -9.20 -20.58
CA LEU A 55 -36.32 -8.36 -19.40
C LEU A 55 -35.44 -7.10 -19.47
N GLU A 56 -35.91 -5.99 -18.91
CA GLU A 56 -35.13 -4.73 -18.88
C GLU A 56 -33.82 -4.88 -18.11
N THR A 57 -32.69 -4.50 -18.72
CA THR A 57 -31.38 -4.52 -18.05
C THR A 57 -31.07 -3.20 -17.36
N ALA A 58 -30.50 -3.31 -16.16
CA ALA A 58 -29.91 -2.19 -15.46
C ALA A 58 -28.38 -2.25 -15.65
N TYR A 59 -27.88 -1.68 -16.73
CA TYR A 59 -26.46 -1.38 -16.81
C TYR A 59 -26.13 -0.28 -15.80
N SER A 60 -25.05 -0.45 -15.03
CA SER A 60 -24.49 0.65 -14.25
C SER A 60 -24.01 1.73 -15.23
N ARG A 61 -24.88 2.69 -15.57
CA ARG A 61 -24.54 3.82 -16.47
C ARG A 61 -23.81 4.96 -15.75
N GLY A 62 -23.38 4.73 -14.51
CA GLY A 62 -22.73 5.71 -13.66
C GLY A 62 -21.26 5.36 -13.39
N SER A 63 -20.45 6.40 -13.17
CA SER A 63 -19.11 6.21 -12.64
C SER A 63 -19.19 5.49 -11.29
N ARG A 64 -18.42 4.41 -11.13
CA ARG A 64 -18.24 3.73 -9.84
C ARG A 64 -17.40 4.55 -8.86
N VAL A 65 -16.87 5.70 -9.31
CA VAL A 65 -16.10 6.63 -8.50
C VAL A 65 -17.07 7.49 -7.69
N GLY A 66 -17.11 7.25 -6.37
CA GLY A 66 -17.83 8.09 -5.44
C GLY A 66 -17.29 9.53 -5.38
N SER A 67 -18.02 10.40 -4.69
CA SER A 67 -17.61 11.79 -4.46
C SER A 67 -16.25 11.89 -3.76
N LYS A 68 -15.54 13.01 -3.98
CA LYS A 68 -14.30 13.31 -3.26
C LYS A 68 -14.63 13.48 -1.77
N PRO A 69 -13.90 12.81 -0.86
CA PRO A 69 -13.97 13.11 0.57
C PRO A 69 -13.67 14.58 0.87
N ASP A 70 -14.31 15.15 1.88
CA ASP A 70 -14.17 16.57 2.22
C ASP A 70 -12.78 16.89 2.78
N GLU A 71 -12.16 15.93 3.46
CA GLU A 71 -10.86 16.05 4.13
C GLU A 71 -9.66 16.03 3.15
N ILE A 72 -9.90 15.75 1.87
CA ILE A 72 -8.85 15.64 0.85
C ILE A 72 -8.77 16.92 0.03
N ASP A 73 -7.66 17.65 0.15
CA ASP A 73 -7.33 18.75 -0.74
C ASP A 73 -6.65 18.25 -2.02
N LEU A 74 -7.19 18.64 -3.17
CA LEU A 74 -6.59 18.36 -4.48
C LEU A 74 -5.95 19.63 -5.04
N PRO A 75 -4.84 19.52 -5.78
CA PRO A 75 -4.25 20.65 -6.49
C PRO A 75 -5.25 21.27 -7.48
N GLU A 76 -5.09 22.58 -7.72
CA GLU A 76 -5.91 23.31 -8.69
C GLU A 76 -5.84 22.64 -10.08
N GLY A 77 -6.99 22.52 -10.73
CA GLY A 77 -7.12 21.83 -12.03
C GLY A 77 -7.20 20.30 -11.94
N THR A 78 -7.17 19.70 -10.74
CA THR A 78 -7.29 18.24 -10.57
C THR A 78 -8.72 17.82 -10.25
N SER A 79 -9.29 16.91 -11.04
CA SER A 79 -10.63 16.34 -10.80
C SER A 79 -10.57 14.95 -10.18
N TRP A 80 -11.25 14.75 -9.05
CA TRP A 80 -11.34 13.46 -8.35
C TRP A 80 -11.85 12.31 -9.24
N LYS A 81 -12.79 12.61 -10.14
CA LYS A 81 -13.37 11.61 -11.06
C LYS A 81 -12.40 11.17 -12.14
N GLU A 82 -11.48 12.06 -12.52
CA GLU A 82 -10.50 11.83 -13.60
C GLU A 82 -9.22 11.17 -13.08
N LEU A 83 -8.96 11.24 -11.77
CA LEU A 83 -7.86 10.53 -11.15
C LEU A 83 -7.95 9.01 -11.40
N SER A 84 -6.81 8.35 -11.51
CA SER A 84 -6.73 6.89 -11.47
C SER A 84 -7.15 6.36 -10.10
N VAL A 85 -7.43 5.06 -10.02
CA VAL A 85 -7.69 4.38 -8.74
C VAL A 85 -6.50 4.55 -7.78
N ASP A 86 -5.27 4.40 -8.28
CA ASP A 86 -4.06 4.55 -7.47
C ASP A 86 -3.84 5.99 -7.00
N GLN A 87 -4.07 6.98 -7.86
CA GLN A 87 -3.96 8.38 -7.47
C GLN A 87 -4.96 8.74 -6.37
N ARG A 88 -6.23 8.31 -6.49
CA ARG A 88 -7.24 8.49 -5.43
C ARG A 88 -6.81 7.81 -4.14
N TRP A 89 -6.23 6.60 -4.23
CA TRP A 89 -5.70 5.91 -3.07
C TRP A 89 -4.57 6.71 -2.41
N HIS A 90 -3.64 7.27 -3.18
CA HIS A 90 -2.55 8.08 -2.63
C HIS A 90 -3.05 9.31 -1.86
N TYR A 91 -3.98 10.07 -2.44
CA TYR A 91 -4.56 11.24 -1.75
C TYR A 91 -5.35 10.84 -0.51
N LYS A 92 -6.10 9.74 -0.57
CA LYS A 92 -6.87 9.24 0.58
C LYS A 92 -5.97 8.74 1.72
N ASN A 93 -4.81 8.20 1.40
CA ASN A 93 -3.91 7.57 2.36
C ASN A 93 -2.65 8.42 2.59
N ALA A 94 -2.68 9.73 2.33
CA ALA A 94 -1.52 10.61 2.49
C ALA A 94 -0.99 10.59 3.93
N ASP A 95 -1.89 10.72 4.92
CA ASP A 95 -1.55 10.68 6.34
C ASP A 95 -1.01 9.31 6.74
N TRP A 96 -1.69 8.24 6.35
CA TRP A 96 -1.26 6.87 6.61
C TRP A 96 0.12 6.56 5.99
N ASN A 97 0.37 7.00 4.75
CA ASN A 97 1.66 6.84 4.08
C ASN A 97 2.76 7.63 4.80
N THR A 98 2.42 8.81 5.31
CA THR A 98 3.33 9.65 6.11
C THR A 98 3.66 8.97 7.44
N GLU A 99 2.65 8.52 8.19
CA GLU A 99 2.79 7.81 9.46
C GLU A 99 3.63 6.53 9.28
N ARG A 100 3.27 5.68 8.32
CA ARG A 100 4.03 4.46 7.97
C ARG A 100 5.49 4.77 7.64
N SER A 101 5.74 5.88 6.93
CA SER A 101 7.11 6.30 6.60
C SER A 101 7.88 6.78 7.84
N LEU A 102 7.23 7.45 8.78
CA LEU A 102 7.82 7.89 10.05
C LEU A 102 8.12 6.69 10.96
N GLU A 103 7.16 5.78 11.12
CA GLU A 103 7.32 4.54 11.89
C GLU A 103 8.48 3.70 11.36
N ARG A 104 8.59 3.55 10.04
CA ARG A 104 9.70 2.83 9.41
C ARG A 104 11.04 3.48 9.73
N ARG A 105 11.15 4.81 9.63
CA ARG A 105 12.37 5.56 9.97
C ARG A 105 12.73 5.40 11.45
N ALA A 106 11.74 5.47 12.34
CA ALA A 106 11.92 5.27 13.77
C ALA A 106 12.40 3.85 14.08
N SER A 107 11.79 2.83 13.48
CA SER A 107 12.18 1.43 13.62
C SER A 107 13.62 1.18 13.13
N HIS A 108 14.00 1.73 11.96
CA HIS A 108 15.36 1.59 11.45
C HIS A 108 16.38 2.30 12.34
N ARG A 109 16.04 3.47 12.89
CA ARG A 109 16.89 4.17 13.86
C ARG A 109 17.05 3.41 15.17
N ALA A 110 15.97 2.86 15.71
CA ALA A 110 16.01 2.03 16.92
C ALA A 110 16.93 0.81 16.72
N TRP A 111 16.77 0.11 15.59
CA TRP A 111 17.63 -1.02 15.23
C TRP A 111 19.10 -0.63 15.04
N ALA A 112 19.39 0.49 14.37
CA ALA A 112 20.75 1.00 14.24
C ALA A 112 21.38 1.32 15.61
N ASN A 113 20.61 1.92 16.52
CA ASN A 113 21.05 2.21 17.89
C ASN A 113 21.34 0.93 18.68
N GLU A 114 20.59 -0.15 18.47
CA GLU A 114 20.86 -1.46 19.07
C GLU A 114 22.17 -2.04 18.60
N LEU A 115 22.47 -1.96 17.30
CA LEU A 115 23.75 -2.42 16.74
C LEU A 115 24.94 -1.64 17.32
N GLN A 116 24.81 -0.32 17.45
CA GLN A 116 25.85 0.51 18.06
C GLN A 116 26.15 0.09 19.51
N ARG A 117 25.10 -0.24 20.29
CA ARG A 117 25.24 -0.77 21.65
C ARG A 117 25.88 -2.16 21.66
N ALA A 118 25.44 -3.05 20.77
CA ALA A 118 25.95 -4.41 20.68
C ALA A 118 27.44 -4.44 20.29
N ASN A 119 27.90 -3.46 19.51
CA ASN A 119 29.31 -3.29 19.13
C ASN A 119 30.18 -2.67 20.24
N GLY A 120 29.63 -2.39 21.43
CA GLY A 120 30.37 -1.86 22.57
C GLY A 120 30.59 -0.34 22.56
N GLY A 121 29.93 0.39 21.66
CA GLY A 121 30.04 1.85 21.57
C GLY A 121 31.16 2.34 20.64
N CYS A 122 31.73 3.50 20.96
CA CYS A 122 32.81 4.10 20.17
C CYS A 122 34.09 3.28 20.26
N VAL A 123 34.70 2.94 19.12
CA VAL A 123 35.97 2.18 19.12
C VAL A 123 37.20 3.01 19.54
N ARG A 124 37.05 4.32 19.74
CA ARG A 124 38.14 5.27 20.08
C ARG A 124 38.05 5.87 21.49
N CYS A 125 36.93 5.70 22.19
CA CYS A 125 36.73 6.24 23.54
C CYS A 125 35.62 5.47 24.27
N SER A 126 35.37 5.78 25.55
CA SER A 126 34.38 5.08 26.37
C SER A 126 32.91 5.48 26.13
N GLU A 127 32.61 6.23 25.07
CA GLU A 127 31.23 6.64 24.76
C GLU A 127 30.41 5.43 24.28
N THR A 128 29.24 5.21 24.90
CA THR A 128 28.34 4.09 24.63
C THR A 128 26.91 4.54 24.34
N ASN A 129 26.61 5.84 24.53
CA ASN A 129 25.30 6.39 24.28
C ASN A 129 25.05 6.47 22.76
N PRO A 130 24.09 5.68 22.22
CA PRO A 130 23.78 5.63 20.78
C PRO A 130 23.48 7.00 20.16
N VAL A 131 22.93 7.95 20.93
CA VAL A 131 22.60 9.29 20.44
C VAL A 131 23.86 10.06 20.03
N CYS A 132 25.01 9.71 20.60
CA CYS A 132 26.29 10.30 20.30
C CYS A 132 27.13 9.48 19.32
N LEU A 133 26.64 8.32 18.84
CA LEU A 133 27.37 7.38 18.01
C LEU A 133 26.94 7.48 16.53
N ASP A 134 27.91 7.33 15.65
CA ASP A 134 27.77 7.31 14.20
C ASP A 134 28.48 6.09 13.61
N PHE A 135 28.02 5.66 12.44
CA PHE A 135 28.72 4.70 11.60
C PHE A 135 29.71 5.44 10.70
N HIS A 136 30.99 5.17 10.89
CA HIS A 136 32.09 5.72 10.11
C HIS A 136 32.61 4.66 9.15
N HIS A 137 32.69 4.97 7.85
CA HIS A 137 33.19 4.05 6.84
C HIS A 137 34.71 3.94 6.98
N VAL A 138 35.23 2.71 7.05
CA VAL A 138 36.69 2.50 7.11
C VAL A 138 37.35 2.80 5.77
N ASP A 139 36.65 2.50 4.69
CA ASP A 139 37.04 2.80 3.31
C ASP A 139 35.93 3.64 2.66
N GLU A 140 36.24 4.92 2.41
CA GLU A 140 35.30 5.87 1.79
C GLU A 140 34.99 5.54 0.32
N GLU A 141 35.85 4.79 -0.38
CA GLU A 141 35.61 4.38 -1.78
C GLU A 141 34.53 3.29 -1.88
N GLN A 142 34.32 2.52 -0.81
CA GLN A 142 33.31 1.47 -0.75
C GLN A 142 31.95 1.96 -0.24
N LYS A 143 31.87 3.24 0.17
CA LYS A 143 30.63 3.87 0.66
C LYS A 143 29.65 4.08 -0.49
N GLU A 144 28.46 3.51 -0.36
CA GLU A 144 27.31 3.91 -1.17
C GLU A 144 26.73 5.22 -0.64
N MET A 145 26.46 5.28 0.66
CA MET A 145 25.84 6.44 1.31
C MET A 145 26.00 6.39 2.82
N ALA A 146 26.03 7.55 3.48
CA ALA A 146 25.97 7.59 4.94
C ALA A 146 24.73 6.83 5.48
N VAL A 147 24.94 5.89 6.42
CA VAL A 147 23.89 5.06 7.04
C VAL A 147 22.72 5.91 7.57
N GLY A 148 23.02 7.05 8.20
CA GLY A 148 21.99 7.98 8.69
C GLY A 148 21.09 8.55 7.59
N LYS A 149 21.63 8.79 6.39
CA LYS A 149 20.84 9.22 5.22
C LYS A 149 19.99 8.07 4.67
N MET A 150 20.53 6.85 4.60
CA MET A 150 19.77 5.67 4.16
C MET A 150 18.56 5.42 5.06
N ILE A 151 18.72 5.61 6.38
CA ILE A 151 17.61 5.56 7.34
C ILE A 151 16.60 6.68 7.05
N ALA A 152 17.05 7.93 6.88
CA ALA A 152 16.18 9.07 6.63
C ALA A 152 15.37 8.94 5.31
N PHE A 153 15.97 8.38 4.27
CA PHE A 153 15.31 8.10 3.00
C PHE A 153 14.50 6.80 2.99
N GLY A 154 14.48 6.06 4.10
CA GLY A 154 13.68 4.84 4.22
C GLY A 154 14.15 3.73 3.28
N TYR A 155 15.46 3.48 3.21
CA TYR A 155 16.01 2.34 2.48
C TYR A 155 15.59 1.00 3.10
N ALA A 156 15.67 -0.09 2.35
CA ALA A 156 15.39 -1.42 2.87
C ALA A 156 16.40 -1.80 3.97
N LYS A 157 15.94 -2.51 5.01
CA LYS A 157 16.78 -2.87 6.17
C LYS A 157 18.05 -3.63 5.76
N ASP A 158 17.96 -4.52 4.77
CA ASP A 158 19.11 -5.27 4.28
C ASP A 158 20.15 -4.38 3.58
N ARG A 159 19.71 -3.38 2.80
CA ARG A 159 20.62 -2.40 2.20
C ARG A 159 21.35 -1.59 3.26
N ILE A 160 20.64 -1.19 4.32
CA ILE A 160 21.25 -0.48 5.44
C ILE A 160 22.25 -1.39 6.18
N ARG A 161 21.93 -2.67 6.37
CA ARG A 161 22.82 -3.65 7.00
C ARG A 161 24.13 -3.80 6.21
N ASN A 162 24.03 -4.01 4.91
CA ASN A 162 25.20 -4.19 4.04
C ASN A 162 26.12 -2.95 4.06
N GLU A 163 25.56 -1.75 4.25
CA GLU A 163 26.38 -0.54 4.40
C GLU A 163 27.01 -0.43 5.79
N ILE A 164 26.28 -0.81 6.85
CA ILE A 164 26.81 -0.86 8.22
C ILE A 164 28.01 -1.82 8.33
N GLU A 165 28.03 -2.93 7.60
CA GLU A 165 29.14 -3.90 7.61
C GLU A 165 30.48 -3.31 7.16
N LYS A 166 30.45 -2.18 6.44
CA LYS A 166 31.65 -1.44 6.00
C LYS A 166 32.12 -0.40 7.02
N CYS A 167 31.42 -0.29 8.14
CA CYS A 167 31.60 0.78 9.11
C CYS A 167 32.18 0.30 10.44
N ILE A 168 32.92 1.20 11.09
CA ILE A 168 33.17 1.17 12.54
C ILE A 168 32.24 2.14 13.25
N VAL A 169 32.02 1.91 14.54
CA VAL A 169 31.20 2.82 15.37
C VAL A 169 32.12 3.84 16.05
N LEU A 170 31.87 5.13 15.80
CA LEU A 170 32.59 6.24 16.42
C LEU A 170 31.60 7.19 17.08
N CYS A 171 31.99 7.81 18.19
CA CYS A 171 31.22 8.94 18.70
C CYS A 171 31.44 10.18 17.81
N ALA A 172 30.48 11.10 17.79
CA ALA A 172 30.53 12.29 16.94
C ALA A 172 31.84 13.10 17.08
N ASN A 173 32.47 13.10 18.26
CA ASN A 173 33.74 13.78 18.47
C ASN A 173 34.93 13.02 17.87
N CYS A 174 35.02 11.71 18.10
CA CYS A 174 36.05 10.87 17.48
C CYS A 174 35.89 10.81 15.96
N HIS A 175 34.66 10.76 15.47
CA HIS A 175 34.35 10.76 14.04
C HIS A 175 34.85 12.03 13.34
N ARG A 176 34.62 13.22 13.92
CA ARG A 176 35.16 14.48 13.41
C ARG A 176 36.69 14.53 13.43
N LYS A 177 37.32 14.01 14.49
CA LYS A 177 38.79 13.92 14.58
C LYS A 177 39.36 13.00 13.50
N GLU A 178 38.73 11.86 13.25
CA GLU A 178 39.14 10.92 12.20
C GLU A 178 39.11 11.62 10.83
N HIS A 179 37.99 12.26 10.47
CA HIS A 179 37.91 13.05 9.23
C HIS A 179 38.95 14.17 9.13
N TYR A 180 39.20 14.89 10.24
CA TYR A 180 40.21 15.95 10.26
C TYR A 180 41.60 15.36 9.97
N ASN A 181 41.97 14.28 10.64
CA ASN A 181 43.27 13.62 10.47
C ASN A 181 43.44 13.03 9.06
N SER A 182 42.40 12.43 8.49
CA SER A 182 42.46 11.89 7.11
C SER A 182 42.68 12.98 6.06
N LEU A 183 42.21 14.21 6.32
CA LEU A 183 42.41 15.37 5.43
C LEU A 183 43.72 16.12 5.71
N HIS A 184 44.33 15.91 6.87
CA HIS A 184 45.54 16.61 7.34
C HIS A 184 46.54 15.61 7.96
N PRO A 185 47.19 14.77 7.14
CA PRO A 185 48.11 13.72 7.58
C PRO A 185 49.46 14.25 8.11
#